data_AF-A0A833LFR6-F1
#
_entry.id   AF-A0A833LFR6-F1
#
_cell.length_a   1.000
_cell.length_b   1.000
_cell.length_c   1.000
_cell.angle_alpha   90.00
_cell.angle_beta   90.00
_cell.angle_gamma   90.00
#
_symmetry.space_group_name_H-M   'P 1'
#
loop_
_entity.id
_entity.type
_entity.pdbx_description
1 polymer ?
#
loop_
_entity_poly.entity_id
_entity_poly.type
_entity_poly.pdbx_seq_one_letter_code
_entity_poly.pdbx_strand_id
1 'polypeptide(L)' 'GFDIVCGQIDIGNADTPLTARMKDGVLQADLTRATEPLMDTAHVADAVLYMDGLPLDTNVLFMTVMANKMPFVGRG' A
#
# COMPACT_ATOMS: atom_id res chain seq x y z
N GLY A 1 12.92 7.03 27.49
CA GLY A 1 13.04 7.94 26.34
C GLY A 1 11.83 8.83 26.32
N PHE A 2 11.62 9.61 25.26
CA PHE A 2 10.30 10.18 25.00
C PHE A 2 9.40 9.07 24.47
N ASP A 3 8.13 9.04 24.85
CA ASP A 3 7.13 8.07 24.36
C ASP A 3 6.63 8.50 22.96
N ILE A 4 7.56 8.60 22.01
CA ILE A 4 7.30 9.00 20.63
C ILE A 4 7.69 7.83 19.73
N VAL A 5 6.72 7.36 18.95
CA VAL A 5 6.90 6.32 17.93
C VAL A 5 6.67 6.92 16.53
N CYS A 6 7.40 6.41 15.55
CA CYS A 6 7.27 6.78 14.14
C CYS A 6 7.25 5.53 13.28
N GLY A 7 6.40 5.50 12.26
CA GLY A 7 6.32 4.40 11.31
C GLY A 7 6.01 4.90 9.91
N GLN A 8 6.26 4.06 8.92
CA GLN A 8 5.92 4.29 7.52
C GLN A 8 5.09 3.13 6.98
N ILE A 9 4.05 3.46 6.20
CA ILE A 9 3.28 2.49 5.43
C ILE A 9 3.38 2.81 3.94
N ASP A 10 3.79 1.82 3.16
CA ASP A 10 3.81 1.87 1.70
C ASP A 10 2.54 1.18 1.16
N ILE A 11 1.78 1.89 0.33
CA ILE A 11 0.48 1.43 -0.19
C ILE A 11 0.57 1.17 -1.69
N GLY A 12 0.40 -0.08 -2.10
CA GLY A 12 0.36 -0.49 -3.50
C GLY A 12 -1.07 -0.65 -4.01
N ASN A 13 -1.49 0.22 -4.93
CA ASN A 13 -2.72 0.06 -5.71
C ASN A 13 -4.03 -0.06 -4.88
N ALA A 14 -4.25 0.84 -3.91
CA ALA A 14 -5.55 0.99 -3.25
C ALA A 14 -6.57 1.68 -4.18
N ASP A 15 -7.84 1.26 -4.22
CA ASP A 15 -8.88 1.84 -5.08
C ASP A 15 -9.34 3.23 -4.56
N THR A 16 -8.77 4.28 -5.14
CA THR A 16 -9.00 5.69 -4.76
C THR A 16 -9.06 6.55 -6.03
N PRO A 17 -9.48 7.83 -5.96
CA PRO A 17 -9.41 8.72 -7.11
C PRO A 17 -7.99 8.85 -7.70
N LEU A 18 -6.93 8.73 -6.87
CA LEU A 18 -5.54 8.81 -7.32
C LEU A 18 -5.13 7.63 -8.23
N THR A 19 -5.71 6.46 -7.99
CA THR A 19 -5.40 5.21 -8.69
C THR A 19 -6.44 4.83 -9.74
N ALA A 20 -7.50 5.61 -9.92
CA ALA A 20 -8.58 5.33 -10.88
C ALA A 20 -8.04 5.00 -12.29
N ARG A 21 -7.02 5.73 -12.75
CA ARG A 21 -6.34 5.51 -14.05
C ARG A 21 -5.73 4.11 -14.23
N MET A 22 -5.44 3.40 -13.14
CA MET A 22 -4.90 2.03 -13.19
C MET A 22 -5.92 1.03 -13.75
N LYS A 23 -7.22 1.33 -13.63
CA LYS A 23 -8.32 0.56 -14.24
C LYS A 23 -8.33 0.68 -15.76
N ASP A 24 -7.90 1.83 -16.29
CA ASP A 24 -7.89 2.13 -17.73
C ASP A 24 -6.55 1.75 -18.40
N GLY A 25 -5.58 1.30 -17.62
CA GLY A 25 -4.27 0.89 -18.06
C GLY A 25 -3.20 1.96 -17.96
N VAL A 26 -2.08 1.61 -17.35
CA VAL A 26 -0.93 2.47 -17.11
C VAL A 26 0.33 1.89 -17.76
N LEU A 27 1.32 2.75 -18.02
CA LEU A 27 2.58 2.34 -18.63
C LEU A 27 3.33 1.38 -17.70
N GLN A 28 3.73 0.23 -18.24
CA GLN A 28 4.49 -0.80 -17.55
C GLN A 28 6.00 -0.64 -17.87
N ALA A 29 6.84 -1.38 -17.14
CA ALA A 29 8.30 -1.32 -17.31
C ALA A 29 8.78 -1.74 -18.72
N ASP A 30 8.01 -2.58 -19.42
CA ASP A 30 8.27 -3.01 -20.80
C ASP A 30 7.73 -2.04 -21.86
N LEU A 31 7.32 -0.84 -21.44
CA LEU A 31 6.72 0.22 -22.25
C LEU A 31 5.35 -0.11 -22.85
N THR A 32 4.71 -1.21 -22.44
CA THR A 32 3.33 -1.52 -22.81
C THR A 32 2.33 -0.85 -21.86
N ARG A 33 1.05 -0.75 -22.26
CA ARG A 33 -0.04 -0.34 -21.36
C ARG A 33 -0.80 -1.58 -20.90
N ALA A 34 -0.97 -1.71 -19.58
CA ALA A 34 -1.77 -2.78 -18.99
C ALA A 34 -2.56 -2.25 -17.79
N THR A 35 -3.73 -2.84 -17.55
CA THR A 35 -4.52 -2.60 -16.35
C THR A 35 -3.81 -3.17 -15.14
N GLU A 36 -3.80 -2.44 -14.03
CA GLU A 36 -3.24 -2.95 -12.78
C GLU A 36 -4.36 -3.30 -11.79
N PRO A 37 -4.21 -4.42 -11.05
CA PRO A 37 -5.20 -4.80 -10.04
C PRO A 37 -5.16 -3.79 -8.90
N LEU A 38 -6.34 -3.57 -8.31
CA LEU A 38 -6.55 -2.70 -7.16
C LEU A 38 -7.02 -3.52 -5.96
N MET A 39 -6.71 -3.06 -4.75
CA MET A 39 -7.29 -3.55 -3.51
C MET A 39 -8.29 -2.54 -2.94
N ASP A 40 -9.24 -3.02 -2.15
CA ASP A 40 -10.13 -2.14 -1.40
C ASP A 40 -9.31 -1.25 -0.44
N THR A 41 -9.59 0.05 -0.45
CA THR A 41 -8.96 1.04 0.42
C THR A 41 -9.27 0.77 1.90
N ALA A 42 -10.34 0.05 2.23
CA ALA A 42 -10.63 -0.39 3.59
C ALA A 42 -9.46 -1.18 4.22
N HIS A 43 -8.73 -1.97 3.43
CA HIS A 43 -7.56 -2.71 3.94
C HIS A 43 -6.40 -1.80 4.35
N VAL A 44 -6.27 -0.62 3.72
CA VAL A 44 -5.29 0.39 4.16
C VAL A 44 -5.72 0.99 5.49
N ALA A 45 -7.02 1.27 5.66
CA ALA A 45 -7.54 1.79 6.92
C ALA A 45 -7.35 0.80 8.07
N ASP A 46 -7.62 -0.50 7.83
CA ASP A 46 -7.39 -1.56 8.81
C ASP A 46 -5.90 -1.66 9.22
N ALA A 47 -5.00 -1.53 8.24
CA ALA A 47 -3.55 -1.54 8.48
C ALA A 47 -3.09 -0.35 9.34
N VAL A 48 -3.56 0.86 9.02
CA VAL A 48 -3.26 2.07 9.81
C VAL A 48 -3.84 1.94 11.22
N LEU A 49 -5.07 1.44 11.36
CA LEU A 49 -5.70 1.21 12.65
C LEU A 49 -4.93 0.19 13.50
N TYR A 50 -4.40 -0.86 12.88
CA TYR A 50 -3.51 -1.79 13.57
C TYR A 50 -2.24 -1.11 14.07
N MET A 51 -1.59 -0.27 13.25
CA MET A 51 -0.39 0.48 13.66
C MET A 51 -0.68 1.44 14.82
N ASP A 52 -1.80 2.15 14.77
CA ASP A 52 -2.25 3.09 15.81
C ASP A 52 -2.72 2.39 17.11
N GLY A 53 -3.24 1.17 16.99
CA GLY A 53 -3.72 0.38 18.13
C GLY A 53 -2.63 -0.22 19.02
N LEU A 54 -1.35 -0.04 18.69
CA LEU A 54 -0.24 -0.58 19.47
C LEU A 54 0.12 0.32 20.66
N PRO A 55 0.56 -0.26 21.79
CA PRO A 55 1.10 0.51 22.90
C PRO A 55 2.40 1.24 22.50
N LEU A 56 2.73 2.34 23.17
CA LEU A 56 3.91 3.18 22.83
C LEU A 56 5.28 2.49 23.03
N ASP A 57 5.31 1.31 23.65
CA ASP A 57 6.50 0.47 23.75
C ASP A 57 6.69 -0.47 22.53
N THR A 58 5.73 -0.45 21.59
CA THR A 58 5.67 -1.32 20.42
C THR A 58 5.47 -0.48 19.17
N ASN A 59 6.20 -0.78 18.09
CA ASN A 59 6.14 0.03 16.89
C ASN A 59 6.20 -0.83 15.62
N VAL A 60 5.37 -0.49 14.64
CA VAL A 60 5.55 -0.92 13.26
C VAL A 60 6.38 0.13 12.54
N LEU A 61 7.69 -0.10 12.45
CA LEU A 61 8.59 0.85 11.81
C LEU A 61 8.33 0.95 10.29
N PHE A 62 8.08 -0.19 9.64
CA PHE A 62 7.77 -0.27 8.21
C PHE A 62 6.67 -1.30 7.95
N MET A 63 5.73 -0.96 7.08
CA MET A 63 4.70 -1.86 6.58
C MET A 63 4.49 -1.63 5.08
N THR A 64 4.27 -2.68 4.31
CA THR A 64 3.80 -2.57 2.93
C THR A 64 2.50 -3.35 2.78
N VAL A 65 1.45 -2.69 2.28
CA VAL A 65 0.16 -3.32 1.94
C VAL A 65 -0.12 -3.04 0.48
N MET A 66 -0.42 -4.08 -0.30
CA MET A 66 -0.57 -3.96 -1.74
C MET A 66 -1.61 -4.93 -2.30
N ALA A 67 -2.21 -4.57 -3.43
CA ALA A 67 -2.98 -5.52 -4.22
C ALA A 67 -2.08 -6.71 -4.59
N ASN A 68 -2.46 -7.94 -4.23
CA ASN A 68 -1.57 -9.10 -4.29
C ASN A 68 -1.03 -9.44 -5.69
N LYS A 69 -1.78 -9.10 -6.74
CA LYS A 69 -1.39 -9.29 -8.16
C LYS A 69 -0.71 -8.05 -8.74
N MET A 70 -0.52 -6.98 -7.96
CA MET A 70 0.19 -5.79 -8.41
C MET A 70 1.64 -6.20 -8.73
N PRO A 71 2.17 -5.70 -9.86
CA PRO A 71 3.51 -6.05 -10.31
C PRO A 71 4.61 -5.29 -9.56
N PHE A 72 4.85 -5.68 -8.31
CA PHE A 72 5.88 -5.07 -7.46
C PHE A 72 6.96 -6.10 -7.08
N VAL A 73 6.64 -7.07 -6.23
CA VAL A 73 7.58 -8.09 -5.75
C VAL A 73 7.68 -9.34 -6.64
N GLY A 74 6.85 -9.45 -7.68
CA GLY A 74 6.73 -10.63 -8.55
C GLY A 74 6.94 -10.37 -10.04
N ARG A 75 7.60 -9.27 -10.42
CA ARG A 75 8.03 -9.06 -11.82
C ARG A 75 9.56 -9.08 -11.92
N GLY A 76 10.03 -10.28 -12.23
CA GLY A 76 11.33 -10.66 -12.76
C GLY A 76 11.13 -11.97 -13.52
#